data_AF-A0A8T4ILX7-F1
#
_entry.id   AF-A0A8T4ILX7-F1
#
_cell.length_a   1.000
_cell.length_b   1.000
_cell.length_c   1.000
_cell.angle_alpha   90.00
_cell.angle_beta   90.00
_cell.angle_gamma   90.00
#
_symmetry.space_group_name_H-M   'P 1'
#
loop_
_entity.id
_entity.type
_entity.pdbx_description
1 polymer ?
#
loop_
_entity_poly.entity_id
_entity_poly.type
_entity_poly.pdbx_seq_one_letter_code
_entity_poly.pdbx_strand_id
1 'polypeptide(L)' 'MGAPGSDPNDRIEIARLPGGAVAMRNSACPEDSPLRYTAAEWEAFKRGAREGEFDVEAQV' A
#
# COMPACT_ATOMS: atom_id res chain seq x y z
N MET A 1 9.85 13.04 -2.21
CA MET A 1 10.00 13.42 -0.79
C MET A 1 8.76 12.95 -0.03
N GLY A 2 8.93 12.46 1.20
CA GLY A 2 7.81 12.10 2.07
C GLY A 2 7.14 13.33 2.68
N ALA A 3 6.01 13.13 3.38
CA ALA A 3 5.34 14.20 4.10
C ALA A 3 6.26 14.75 5.22
N PRO A 4 6.17 16.05 5.56
CA PRO A 4 6.90 16.61 6.70
C PRO A 4 6.58 15.83 7.99
N GLY A 5 7.61 15.40 8.71
CA GLY A 5 7.46 14.64 9.95
C GLY A 5 7.29 13.12 9.79
N SER A 6 7.22 12.58 8.56
CA SER A 6 7.18 11.11 8.37
C SER A 6 8.56 10.47 8.60
N ASP A 7 8.60 9.33 9.29
CA ASP A 7 9.80 8.50 9.36
C ASP A 7 10.13 7.98 7.94
N PRO A 8 11.38 8.13 7.46
CA PRO A 8 11.81 7.52 6.22
C PRO A 8 11.55 6.01 6.11
N ASN A 9 11.53 5.29 7.24
CA ASN A 9 11.32 3.85 7.32
C ASN A 9 9.85 3.42 7.15
N ASP A 10 8.91 4.35 7.31
CA ASP A 10 7.46 4.07 7.20
C ASP A 10 6.91 4.35 5.80
N ARG A 11 7.80 4.57 4.81
CA ARG A 11 7.40 4.95 3.46
C ARG A 11 7.06 3.74 2.62
N ILE A 12 5.92 3.81 1.94
CA ILE A 12 5.52 2.83 0.94
C ILE A 12 5.76 3.39 -0.47
N GLU A 13 6.47 2.63 -1.30
CA GLU A 13 6.58 2.90 -2.74
C GLU A 13 5.45 2.18 -3.48
N ILE A 14 4.85 2.86 -4.46
CA ILE A 14 3.76 2.32 -5.28
C ILE A 14 4.12 2.43 -6.76
N ALA A 15 4.00 1.32 -7.49
CA ALA A 15 4.19 1.26 -8.94
C ALA A 15 2.91 0.78 -9.65
N ARG A 16 2.52 1.49 -10.71
CA ARG A 16 1.46 1.03 -11.63
C ARG A 16 2.04 0.07 -12.64
N LEU A 17 1.38 -1.06 -12.84
CA LEU A 17 1.77 -2.10 -13.77
C LEU A 17 0.80 -2.14 -14.98
N PRO A 18 1.18 -2.82 -16.08
CA PRO A 18 0.27 -3.05 -17.20
C PRO A 18 -1.04 -3.72 -16.77
N GLY A 19 -2.13 -3.41 -17.48
CA GLY A 19 -3.44 -3.98 -17.19
C GLY A 19 -4.10 -3.46 -15.91
N GLY A 20 -3.56 -2.41 -15.28
CA GLY A 20 -4.14 -1.79 -14.08
C GLY A 20 -3.73 -2.43 -12.75
N ALA A 21 -2.82 -3.41 -12.79
CA ALA A 21 -2.22 -3.99 -11.60
C ALA A 21 -1.34 -2.98 -10.84
N VAL A 22 -1.08 -3.24 -9.57
CA VAL A 22 -0.31 -2.37 -8.67
C VAL A 22 0.70 -3.20 -7.88
N ALA A 23 1.91 -2.69 -7.74
CA ALA A 23 2.92 -3.22 -6.82
C ALA A 23 3.19 -2.23 -5.70
N MET A 24 3.34 -2.72 -4.47
CA MET A 24 3.64 -1.96 -3.27
C MET A 24 4.82 -2.59 -2.51
N ARG A 25 5.71 -1.78 -1.96
CA ARG A 25 6.73 -2.26 -0.99
C ARG A 25 7.08 -1.22 0.04
N ASN A 26 7.67 -1.68 1.15
CA ASN A 26 8.37 -0.80 2.07
C ASN A 26 9.66 -0.27 1.41
N SER A 27 9.83 1.04 1.42
CA SER A 27 11.05 1.71 0.90
C SER A 27 12.29 1.33 1.69
N ALA A 28 12.14 0.97 2.97
CA ALA A 28 13.23 0.58 3.87
C ALA A 28 13.75 -0.86 3.62
N CYS A 29 12.98 -1.70 2.92
CA CYS A 29 13.33 -3.08 2.61
C CYS A 29 13.28 -3.32 1.09
N PRO A 30 14.17 -2.69 0.29
CA PRO A 30 14.12 -2.76 -1.18
C PRO A 30 14.41 -4.16 -1.74
N GLU A 31 15.10 -5.01 -0.97
CA GLU A 31 15.39 -6.41 -1.26
C GLU A 31 14.17 -7.34 -1.16
N ASP A 32 13.13 -6.93 -0.42
CA ASP A 32 11.91 -7.71 -0.29
C ASP A 32 11.10 -7.66 -1.59
N SER A 33 10.46 -8.78 -1.93
CA SER A 33 9.56 -8.82 -3.08
C SER A 33 8.36 -7.90 -2.82
N PRO A 34 7.96 -7.07 -3.80
CA PRO A 34 6.80 -6.22 -3.63
C PRO A 34 5.52 -7.05 -3.55
N LEU A 35 4.57 -6.59 -2.72
CA LEU A 35 3.19 -7.05 -2.75
C LEU A 35 2.56 -6.63 -4.08
N ARG A 36 1.97 -7.60 -4.79
CA ARG A 36 1.34 -7.37 -6.09
C ARG A 36 -0.15 -7.59 -6.01
N TYR A 37 -0.90 -6.58 -6.45
CA TYR A 37 -2.34 -6.61 -6.63
C TYR A 37 -2.66 -6.68 -8.11
N THR A 38 -3.57 -7.58 -8.50
CA THR A 38 -4.27 -7.48 -9.77
C THR A 38 -5.13 -6.21 -9.80
N ALA A 39 -5.59 -5.82 -11.00
CA ALA A 39 -6.49 -4.68 -11.12
C ALA A 39 -7.78 -4.87 -10.29
N ALA A 40 -8.35 -6.08 -10.28
CA ALA A 40 -9.56 -6.38 -9.53
C ALA A 40 -9.36 -6.27 -8.01
N GLU A 41 -8.26 -6.83 -7.49
CA GLU A 41 -7.92 -6.73 -6.06
C GLU A 41 -7.64 -5.29 -5.65
N TRP A 42 -6.97 -4.50 -6.50
CA TRP A 42 -6.72 -3.09 -6.22
C TRP A 42 -8.00 -2.25 -6.17
N GLU A 43 -8.97 -2.52 -7.05
CA GLU A 43 -10.28 -1.88 -6.96
C GLU A 43 -11.03 -2.28 -5.68
N ALA A 44 -10.99 -3.56 -5.31
CA ALA A 44 -11.58 -4.05 -4.07
C ALA A 44 -10.92 -3.39 -2.84
N PHE A 45 -9.59 -3.33 -2.79
CA PHE A 45 -8.83 -2.68 -1.74
C PHE A 45 -9.23 -1.21 -1.56
N LYS A 46 -9.28 -0.43 -2.65
CA LYS A 46 -9.70 0.97 -2.59
C LYS A 46 -11.14 1.15 -2.12
N ARG A 47 -12.03 0.21 -2.41
CA ARG A 47 -13.42 0.24 -1.93
C ARG A 47 -13.46 -0.02 -0.43
N GLY A 48 -12.85 -1.12 0.03
CA GLY A 48 -12.76 -1.44 1.46
C GLY A 48 -12.13 -0.30 2.27
N ALA A 49 -11.07 0.32 1.74
CA ALA A 49 -10.43 1.47 2.38
C ALA A 49 -11.32 2.71 2.49
N ARG A 50 -12.24 2.94 1.54
CA ARG A 50 -13.23 4.03 1.63
C ARG A 50 -14.39 3.69 2.56
N GLU A 51 -14.70 2.41 2.68
CA GLU A 51 -15.78 1.89 3.53
C GLU A 51 -15.33 1.69 4.99
N GLY A 52 -14.05 1.95 5.31
CA GLY A 52 -13.52 1.81 6.67
C GLY A 52 -13.19 0.37 7.06
N GLU A 53 -13.06 -0.55 6.10
CA GLU A 53 -12.80 -1.98 6.39
C GLU A 53 -11.47 -2.22 7.11
N PHE A 54 -10.53 -1.27 7.00
CA PHE A 54 -9.21 -1.33 7.64
C PHE A 54 -9.10 -0.48 8.90
N ASP A 55 -10.21 0.08 9.40
CA ASP A 55 -10.23 0.74 10.70
C ASP A 55 -10.08 -0.33 11.79
N VAL A 56 -8.82 -0.65 12.10
CA VAL A 56 -8.49 -1.52 13.20
C VAL A 56 -8.75 -0.76 14.49
N GLU A 57 -9.81 -1.12 15.22
CA GLU A 57 -9.84 -0.83 16.65
C GLU A 57 -8.58 -1.46 17.22
N ALA A 58 -7.70 -0.63 17.81
CA ALA A 58 -6.52 -1.14 18.48
C ALA A 58 -7.00 -2.17 19.51
N GLN A 59 -6.74 -3.45 19.25
CA GLN A 59 -7.05 -4.51 20.19
C GLN A 59 -6.27 -4.20 21.47
N VAL A 60 -7.01 -3.72 22.48
CA VAL A 60 -6.53 -3.44 23.84
C VAL A 60 -6.27 -4.73 24.60
#